data_AF-A0A3D3XQ72-F1
#
_entry.id   AF-A0A3D3XQ72-F1
#
_cell.length_a   1.000
_cell.length_b   1.000
_cell.length_c   1.000
_cell.angle_alpha   90.00
_cell.angle_beta   90.00
_cell.angle_gamma   90.00
#
_symmetry.space_group_name_H-M   'P 1'
#
loop_
_entity.id
_entity.type
_entity.pdbx_description
1 polymer ?
#
loop_
_entity_poly.entity_id
_entity_poly.type
_entity_poly.pdbx_seq_one_letter_code
_entity_poly.pdbx_strand_id
1 'polypeptide(L)' 'MLTQNSEKLIRSLAQRKNRKKTGLFVAEGMKLVRDFVSAGISADIVYHIDELDG' A
#
# COMPACT_ATOMS: atom_id res chain seq x y z
N MET A 1 6.73 -10.12 -4.63
CA MET A 1 7.90 -10.31 -3.74
C MET A 1 8.23 -8.99 -3.05
N LEU A 2 8.29 -8.97 -1.72
CA LEU A 2 8.67 -7.77 -0.97
C LEU A 2 10.21 -7.63 -0.97
N THR A 3 10.74 -6.57 -1.57
CA THR A 3 12.15 -6.21 -1.45
C THR A 3 12.40 -5.41 -0.15
N GLN A 4 13.65 -5.37 0.32
CA GLN A 4 14.02 -4.54 1.48
C GLN A 4 13.73 -3.04 1.25
N ASN A 5 13.87 -2.55 0.01
CA ASN A 5 13.60 -1.15 -0.31
C ASN A 5 12.10 -0.84 -0.26
N SER A 6 11.27 -1.74 -0.79
CA SER A 6 9.81 -1.63 -0.66
C SER A 6 9.35 -1.68 0.80
N GLU A 7 9.92 -2.57 1.62
CA GLU A 7 9.57 -2.64 3.04
C GLU A 7 9.91 -1.33 3.76
N LYS A 8 11.11 -0.79 3.54
CA LYS A 8 11.53 0.51 4.09
C LYS A 8 10.60 1.63 3.65
N LEU A 9 10.20 1.65 2.37
CA LEU A 9 9.25 2.62 1.84
C LEU A 9 7.91 2.54 2.59
N ILE A 10 7.29 1.36 2.65
CA ILE A 10 5.99 1.14 3.31
C ILE A 10 6.04 1.61 4.77
N ARG A 11 7.05 1.18 5.53
CA ARG A 11 7.23 1.59 6.93
C ARG A 11 7.39 3.11 7.07
N SER A 12 8.07 3.76 6.14
CA SER A 12 8.25 5.21 6.16
C SER A 12 6.94 5.99 5.98
N LEU A 13 5.94 5.42 5.28
CA LEU A 13 4.65 6.07 5.00
C LEU A 13 3.75 6.21 6.23
N ALA A 14 4.08 5.58 7.36
CA ALA A 14 3.41 5.84 8.64
C ALA A 14 3.53 7.32 9.07
N GLN A 15 4.63 7.98 8.70
CA GLN A 15 4.88 9.39 9.05
C GLN A 15 4.24 10.35 8.04
N ARG A 16 3.47 11.33 8.53
CA ARG A 16 2.83 12.36 7.68
C ARG A 16 3.82 13.13 6.80
N LYS A 17 5.02 13.42 7.33
CA LYS A 17 6.10 14.10 6.58
C LYS A 17 6.46 13.31 5.32
N ASN A 18 6.60 11.99 5.44
CA ASN A 18 7.01 11.14 4.33
C ASN A 18 5.88 10.99 3.31
N ARG A 19 4.62 10.83 3.74
CA ARG A 19 3.46 10.82 2.81
C ARG A 19 3.38 12.10 1.98
N LYS A 20 3.58 13.27 2.62
CA LYS A 20 3.60 14.55 1.89
C LYS A 20 4.76 14.64 0.90
N LYS A 21 5.92 14.09 1.25
CA LYS A 21 7.12 14.10 0.40
C LYS A 21 6.97 13.17 -0.81
N THR A 22 6.42 11.98 -0.62
CA THR A 22 6.31 10.96 -1.67
C THR A 22 5.03 11.08 -2.49
N GLY A 23 3.98 11.70 -1.94
CA GLY A 23 2.63 11.66 -2.53
C GLY A 23 1.91 10.32 -2.28
N LEU A 24 2.52 9.39 -1.54
CA LEU A 24 2.01 8.04 -1.33
C LEU A 24 1.42 7.85 0.07
N PHE A 25 0.50 6.90 0.18
CA PHE A 25 -0.04 6.39 1.44
C PHE A 25 -0.29 4.89 1.34
N VAL A 26 -0.51 4.24 2.49
CA VAL A 26 -0.86 2.80 2.55
C VAL A 26 -2.37 2.69 2.77
N ALA A 27 -3.03 1.85 1.97
CA ALA A 27 -4.40 1.42 2.16
C ALA A 27 -4.41 -0.08 2.47
N GLU A 28 -5.01 -0.47 3.59
CA GLU A 28 -5.05 -1.87 4.03
C GLU A 28 -6.49 -2.38 4.09
N GLY A 29 -6.69 -3.64 3.71
CA GLY A 29 -7.99 -4.31 3.70
C GLY A 29 -8.69 -4.31 2.34
N MET A 30 -9.20 -5.48 1.94
CA MET A 30 -9.76 -5.73 0.60
C MET A 30 -10.87 -4.76 0.21
N LYS A 31 -11.77 -4.42 1.13
CA LYS A 31 -12.85 -3.47 0.85
C LYS A 31 -12.31 -2.08 0.51
N LEU A 32 -11.46 -1.52 1.37
CA LEU A 32 -10.91 -0.18 1.19
C LEU A 32 -10.07 -0.07 -0.09
N VAL A 33 -9.22 -1.07 -0.36
CA VAL A 33 -8.42 -1.12 -1.58
C VAL A 33 -9.31 -1.15 -2.83
N ARG A 34 -10.37 -1.98 -2.84
CA ARG A 34 -11.33 -2.02 -3.95
C ARG A 34 -12.10 -0.70 -4.12
N ASP A 35 -12.50 -0.07 -3.03
CA ASP A 35 -13.21 1.21 -3.05
C ASP A 35 -12.32 2.29 -3.71
N PHE A 36 -11.01 2.33 -3.41
CA PHE A 36 -10.09 3.27 -4.06
C PHE A 36 -9.86 2.99 -5.54
N VAL A 37 -9.63 1.73 -5.92
CA VAL A 37 -9.47 1.36 -7.34
C VAL A 37 -10.74 1.68 -8.13
N SER A 38 -11.91 1.39 -7.56
CA SER A 38 -13.21 1.70 -8.19
C SER A 38 -13.46 3.21 -8.32
N ALA A 39 -12.90 4.01 -7.43
CA ALA A 39 -12.92 5.47 -7.51
C ALA A 39 -11.89 6.06 -8.50
N GLY A 40 -11.14 5.21 -9.22
CA GLY A 40 -10.16 5.63 -10.22
C GLY A 40 -8.77 5.94 -9.66
N ILE A 41 -8.50 5.62 -8.38
CA ILE A 41 -7.16 5.79 -7.79
C ILE A 41 -6.28 4.63 -8.25
N SER A 42 -5.15 4.96 -8.86
CA SER A 42 -4.14 3.98 -9.28
C SER A 42 -3.26 3.59 -8.10
N ALA A 43 -3.05 2.29 -7.90
CA ALA A 43 -2.12 1.79 -6.90
C ALA A 43 -0.70 1.69 -7.49
N ASP A 44 0.29 2.31 -6.83
CA ASP A 44 1.70 2.17 -7.21
C ASP A 44 2.24 0.75 -6.99
N ILE A 45 1.91 0.17 -5.83
CA ILE A 45 2.35 -1.19 -5.48
C ILE A 45 1.26 -1.87 -4.65
N VAL A 46 0.92 -3.11 -5.04
CA VAL A 46 -0.03 -3.97 -4.31
C VAL A 46 0.75 -5.10 -3.66
N TYR A 47 0.51 -5.30 -2.37
CA TYR A 47 0.96 -6.47 -1.63
C TYR A 47 -0.26 -7.26 -1.17
N HIS A 48 -0.24 -8.55 -1.42
CA HIS A 48 -1.14 -9.50 -0.82
C HIS A 48 -0.31 -10.71 -0.36
N ILE A 49 -0.85 -11.41 0.61
CA ILE A 49 -0.51 -12.82 0.79
C ILE A 49 -1.41 -13.58 -0.20
N ASP A 50 -0.89 -14.63 -0.83
CA ASP A 50 -1.80 -15.67 -1.30
C ASP A 50 -2.59 -16.15 -0.08
N GLU A 51 -3.86 -16.52 -0.26
CA GLU A 51 -4.73 -16.93 0.85
C GLU A 51 -3.92 -17.78 1.85
N LEU A 52 -4.06 -17.49 3.14
CA LEU A 52 -3.63 -18.44 4.17
C LEU A 52 -4.30 -19.75 3.77
N ASP A 53 -3.54 -20.67 3.17
CA ASP A 53 -4.03 -22.00 2.82
C ASP A 53 -4.82 -22.50 4.05
N GLY A 54 -6.09 -22.82 3.83
CA GLY A 54 -7.04 -23.17 4.88
C GLY A 54 -6.58 -24.33 5.76
#